data_AF-A0A6L4B7V4-F1
#
_entry.id   AF-A0A6L4B7V4-F1
#
_cell.length_a   1.000
_cell.length_b   1.000
_cell.length_c   1.000
_cell.angle_alpha   90.00
_cell.angle_beta   90.00
_cell.angle_gamma   90.00
#
_symmetry.space_group_name_H-M   'P 1'
#
loop_
_entity.id
_entity.type
_entity.pdbx_description
1 polymer ?
#
loop_
_entity_poly.entity_id
_entity_poly.type
_entity_poly.pdbx_seq_one_letter_code
_entity_poly.pdbx_strand_id
1 'polypeptide(L)'
;MNKMAVTLAISVTLTGCATKPKPHPPSPVKHQLQSLPIEQRYGIPIYLKNTNGTWTASEVGDINNPNTERVKLFPKADWKADPDFPRGGWDTTCKPGSEVRSSKSGDYNRCNSRLFVNEDGNRILDRSLLERILAQTGAVELVRGTEPLWQYRANFEGIRNTTNEVAIKAFIDTYSNYDPDHVIKPLQARLTDIERQAMQRRNYAAQEQERIASRQTRREEYVRSLKIGDTVVVKSEPVVKYSEEVRTYVMRSLEYRGLVIDIKGPLLYVQWQNREPRMEWIPASSVSAP
;
A
#
# COMPACT_ATOMS: atom_id res chain seq x y z
N MET A 1 26.08 17.67 70.37
CA MET A 1 27.15 16.70 70.69
C MET A 1 27.51 15.99 69.38
N ASN A 2 28.32 16.57 68.50
CA ASN A 2 29.80 16.55 68.47
C ASN A 2 30.43 15.18 68.77
N LYS A 3 30.85 14.49 67.69
CA LYS A 3 32.25 14.08 67.35
C LYS A 3 32.21 13.31 66.02
N MET A 4 32.61 13.93 64.91
CA MET A 4 33.95 13.88 64.26
C MET A 4 34.26 12.51 63.62
N ALA A 5 34.21 12.41 62.28
CA ALA A 5 35.31 12.63 61.30
C ALA A 5 36.15 11.34 61.14
N VAL A 6 36.55 10.88 59.95
CA VAL A 6 37.57 11.47 59.08
C VAL A 6 37.54 10.79 57.70
N THR A 7 37.68 11.58 56.66
CA THR A 7 37.90 11.27 55.24
C THR A 7 39.27 10.62 54.99
N LEU A 8 39.37 9.65 54.06
CA LEU A 8 40.56 9.57 53.19
C LEU A 8 40.25 8.80 51.88
N ALA A 9 40.56 9.46 50.76
CA ALA A 9 40.59 8.92 49.41
C ALA A 9 41.86 8.08 49.16
N ILE A 10 41.89 7.32 48.04
CA ILE A 10 43.03 6.99 47.14
C ILE A 10 42.56 5.80 46.28
N SER A 11 42.17 5.95 45.00
CA SER A 11 42.95 6.09 43.75
C SER A 11 43.40 4.77 43.10
N VAL A 12 43.25 4.74 41.75
CA VAL A 12 44.06 4.03 40.72
C VAL A 12 43.59 2.66 40.19
N THR A 13 43.06 2.76 38.96
CA THR A 13 43.10 1.94 37.73
C THR A 13 44.05 0.74 37.57
N LEU A 14 43.61 -0.34 36.87
CA LEU A 14 44.06 -0.82 35.53
C LEU A 14 43.85 -2.33 35.31
N THR A 15 43.35 -2.65 34.10
CA THR A 15 43.63 -3.81 33.22
C THR A 15 43.34 -5.27 33.64
N GLY A 16 42.41 -5.89 32.90
CA GLY A 16 42.71 -7.01 32.01
C GLY A 16 42.75 -8.43 32.59
N CYS A 17 41.81 -9.29 32.17
CA CYS A 17 42.14 -10.51 31.43
C CYS A 17 40.87 -11.20 30.93
N ALA A 18 40.85 -11.45 29.62
CA ALA A 18 39.88 -12.29 28.94
C ALA A 18 39.98 -13.74 29.43
N THR A 19 38.85 -14.34 29.79
CA THR A 19 38.69 -15.79 29.69
C THR A 19 37.51 -16.07 28.76
N LYS A 20 37.85 -16.53 27.55
CA LYS A 20 36.94 -16.97 26.50
C LYS A 20 35.87 -17.91 27.06
N PRO A 21 34.60 -17.82 26.62
CA PRO A 21 33.68 -18.94 26.73
C PRO A 21 34.25 -20.14 25.98
N LYS A 22 34.12 -21.32 26.58
CA LYS A 22 34.40 -22.65 25.98
C LYS A 22 33.88 -22.70 24.53
N PRO A 23 34.61 -23.30 23.57
CA PRO A 23 34.07 -23.51 22.23
C PRO A 23 32.79 -24.33 22.37
N HIS A 24 31.67 -23.80 21.88
CA HIS A 24 30.54 -24.67 21.59
C HIS A 24 31.01 -25.67 20.53
N PRO A 25 30.65 -26.97 20.68
CA PRO A 25 30.82 -27.91 19.57
C PRO A 25 30.16 -27.28 18.34
N PRO A 26 30.71 -27.44 17.13
CA PRO A 26 30.05 -26.93 15.93
C PRO A 26 28.63 -27.50 15.95
N SER A 27 27.67 -26.61 16.13
CA SER A 27 26.26 -26.95 15.97
C SER A 27 26.19 -27.65 14.61
N PRO A 28 25.62 -28.86 14.50
CA PRO A 28 25.44 -29.47 13.20
C PRO A 28 24.73 -28.43 12.37
N VAL A 29 25.35 -28.11 11.23
CA VAL A 29 24.91 -27.10 10.29
C VAL A 29 23.39 -27.25 10.20
N LYS A 30 22.65 -26.33 10.83
CA LYS A 30 21.27 -26.09 10.41
C LYS A 30 21.48 -25.73 8.97
N HIS A 31 21.28 -26.68 8.06
CA HIS A 31 21.16 -26.37 6.66
C HIS A 31 20.23 -25.19 6.64
N GLN A 32 20.79 -24.04 6.28
CA GLN A 32 20.02 -22.85 6.05
C GLN A 32 18.95 -23.33 5.09
N LEU A 33 17.73 -23.50 5.61
CA LEU A 33 16.56 -23.15 4.85
C LEU A 33 16.91 -21.72 4.42
N GLN A 34 17.50 -21.58 3.23
CA GLN A 34 17.65 -20.29 2.60
C GLN A 34 16.21 -19.83 2.50
N SER A 35 15.80 -19.02 3.47
CA SER A 35 14.60 -18.23 3.41
C SER A 35 14.82 -17.34 2.22
N LEU A 36 14.31 -17.79 1.09
CA LEU A 36 14.37 -17.05 -0.14
C LEU A 36 13.67 -15.71 0.10
N PRO A 37 14.21 -14.61 -0.45
CA PRO A 37 13.61 -13.29 -0.27
C PRO A 37 12.13 -13.29 -0.64
N ILE A 38 11.36 -12.38 -0.02
CA ILE A 38 9.90 -12.18 -0.22
C ILE A 38 9.51 -11.96 -1.70
N GLU A 39 10.49 -11.75 -2.58
CA GLU A 39 10.39 -11.73 -4.05
C GLU A 39 9.89 -13.05 -4.68
N GLN A 40 9.69 -14.13 -3.89
CA GLN A 40 9.11 -15.41 -4.30
C GLN A 40 7.66 -15.36 -4.86
N ARG A 41 7.06 -14.19 -5.06
CA ARG A 41 5.76 -14.07 -5.75
C ARG A 41 5.87 -14.22 -7.28
N TYR A 42 7.06 -14.17 -7.86
CA TYR A 42 7.29 -14.13 -9.31
C TYR A 42 7.85 -15.43 -9.93
N GLY A 43 7.75 -16.56 -9.22
CA GLY A 43 8.09 -17.85 -9.83
C GLY A 43 6.98 -18.32 -10.77
N ILE A 44 7.36 -18.87 -11.92
CA ILE A 44 6.41 -19.44 -12.89
C ILE A 44 6.04 -20.85 -12.43
N PRO A 45 4.77 -21.12 -12.10
CA PRO A 45 4.33 -22.42 -11.63
C PRO A 45 4.35 -23.42 -12.77
N ILE A 46 4.85 -24.61 -12.47
CA ILE A 46 4.80 -25.79 -13.31
C ILE A 46 4.37 -26.99 -12.47
N TYR A 47 3.68 -27.93 -13.10
CA TYR A 47 3.21 -29.15 -12.48
C TYR A 47 4.10 -30.31 -12.90
N LEU A 48 4.55 -31.09 -11.92
CA LEU A 48 5.32 -32.32 -12.13
C LEU A 48 4.41 -33.51 -11.83
N LYS A 49 4.15 -34.36 -12.81
CA LYS A 49 3.30 -35.54 -12.66
C LYS A 49 4.14 -36.80 -12.63
N ASN A 50 4.00 -37.61 -11.59
CA ASN A 50 4.60 -38.93 -11.51
C ASN A 50 3.61 -40.01 -11.96
N THR A 51 3.91 -40.73 -13.02
CA THR A 51 3.12 -41.88 -13.46
C THR A 51 4.03 -43.11 -13.45
N ASN A 52 3.77 -44.05 -12.53
CA ASN A 52 4.53 -45.31 -12.38
C ASN A 52 6.05 -45.09 -12.25
N GLY A 53 6.48 -44.04 -11.54
CA GLY A 53 7.90 -43.73 -11.34
C GLY A 53 8.49 -42.77 -12.37
N THR A 54 7.82 -42.54 -13.50
CA THR A 54 8.25 -41.59 -14.53
C THR A 54 7.66 -40.21 -14.26
N TRP A 55 8.51 -39.17 -14.28
CA TRP A 55 8.08 -37.79 -14.13
C TRP A 55 7.84 -37.13 -15.49
N THR A 56 6.82 -36.28 -15.56
CA THR A 56 6.57 -35.38 -16.69
C THR A 56 6.23 -33.98 -16.18
N ALA A 57 6.58 -32.96 -16.96
CA ALA A 57 6.27 -31.57 -16.64
C ALA A 57 5.06 -31.08 -17.47
N SER A 58 4.22 -30.22 -16.89
CA SER A 58 3.04 -29.65 -17.54
C SER A 58 2.70 -28.26 -16.99
N GLU A 59 2.15 -27.40 -17.85
CA GLU A 59 1.64 -26.08 -17.46
C GLU A 59 0.37 -26.15 -16.59
N VAL A 60 -0.34 -27.29 -16.64
CA VAL A 60 -1.58 -27.52 -15.91
C VAL A 60 -1.50 -28.79 -15.08
N GLY A 61 -2.13 -28.76 -13.91
CA GLY A 61 -2.17 -29.92 -13.04
C GLY A 61 -3.14 -29.75 -11.89
N ASP A 62 -3.63 -30.88 -11.40
CA ASP A 62 -4.46 -30.94 -10.21
C ASP A 62 -3.60 -31.28 -9.00
N ILE A 63 -3.42 -30.31 -8.10
CA ILE A 63 -2.65 -30.47 -6.85
C ILE A 63 -3.34 -31.40 -5.84
N ASN A 64 -4.62 -31.71 -6.02
CA ASN A 64 -5.32 -32.70 -5.20
C ASN A 64 -4.98 -34.13 -5.63
N ASN A 65 -4.42 -34.32 -6.82
CA ASN A 65 -3.90 -35.60 -7.23
C ASN A 65 -2.60 -35.90 -6.45
N PRO A 66 -2.50 -37.03 -5.73
CA PRO A 66 -1.31 -37.40 -4.96
C PRO A 66 -0.04 -37.62 -5.80
N ASN A 67 -0.21 -37.77 -7.11
CA ASN A 67 0.88 -37.94 -8.06
C ASN A 67 1.30 -36.65 -8.77
N THR A 68 0.72 -35.50 -8.41
CA THR A 68 1.06 -34.21 -9.00
C THR A 68 1.74 -33.33 -7.95
N GLU A 69 2.92 -32.82 -8.25
CA GLU A 69 3.58 -31.77 -7.47
C GLU A 69 3.46 -30.44 -8.21
N ARG A 70 3.40 -29.34 -7.47
CA ARG A 70 3.50 -28.00 -8.05
C ARG A 70 4.79 -27.35 -7.60
N VAL A 71 5.55 -26.82 -8.54
CA VAL A 71 6.85 -26.19 -8.32
C VAL A 71 6.83 -24.83 -8.99
N LYS A 72 7.51 -23.85 -8.42
CA LYS A 72 7.82 -22.57 -9.04
C LYS A 72 9.24 -22.59 -9.58
N LEU A 73 9.40 -22.26 -10.86
CA LEU A 73 10.70 -21.96 -11.46
C LEU A 73 10.94 -20.45 -11.42
N PHE A 74 12.14 -20.06 -11.03
CA PHE A 74 12.53 -18.66 -10.86
C PHE A 74 13.59 -18.28 -11.91
N PRO A 75 13.20 -17.65 -13.03
CA PRO A 75 14.14 -17.31 -14.11
C PRO A 75 15.30 -16.41 -13.65
N LYS A 76 15.02 -15.44 -12.77
CA LYS A 76 16.01 -14.48 -12.24
C LYS A 76 17.04 -15.08 -11.27
N ALA A 77 16.83 -16.31 -10.81
CA ALA A 77 17.70 -17.02 -9.88
C ALA A 77 18.31 -18.25 -10.55
N ASP A 78 18.78 -18.09 -11.79
CA ASP A 78 19.34 -19.16 -12.63
C ASP A 78 18.44 -20.40 -12.73
N TRP A 79 17.14 -20.16 -12.93
CA TRP A 79 16.11 -21.22 -13.04
C TRP A 79 15.99 -22.12 -11.80
N LYS A 80 16.37 -21.62 -10.62
CA LYS A 80 16.12 -22.33 -9.35
C LYS A 80 14.65 -22.69 -9.21
N ALA A 81 14.41 -23.83 -8.57
CA ALA A 81 13.09 -24.38 -8.38
C ALA A 81 12.75 -24.56 -6.90
N ASP A 82 11.51 -24.26 -6.52
CA ASP A 82 10.97 -24.62 -5.21
C ASP A 82 9.55 -25.15 -5.31
N PRO A 83 9.17 -26.13 -4.47
CA PRO A 83 7.78 -26.52 -4.31
C PRO A 83 6.88 -25.31 -4.00
N ASP A 84 5.79 -25.18 -4.74
CA ASP A 84 4.85 -24.07 -4.62
C ASP A 84 3.64 -24.48 -3.80
N PHE A 85 3.68 -24.16 -2.50
CA PHE A 85 2.62 -24.50 -1.55
C PHE A 85 1.50 -23.43 -1.54
N PRO A 86 0.32 -23.71 -2.11
CA PRO A 86 -0.79 -22.77 -2.15
C PRO A 86 -1.39 -22.48 -0.76
N ARG A 87 -1.20 -23.39 0.21
CA ARG A 87 -1.76 -23.29 1.57
C ARG A 87 -0.72 -23.67 2.62
N GLY A 88 -0.80 -23.04 3.80
CA GLY A 88 -0.08 -23.46 5.01
C GLY A 88 1.26 -22.79 5.29
N GLY A 89 1.84 -22.02 4.35
CA GLY A 89 3.14 -21.37 4.54
C GLY A 89 4.30 -22.36 4.75
N TRP A 90 5.53 -21.86 4.76
CA TRP A 90 6.73 -22.69 4.94
C TRP A 90 6.90 -23.20 6.37
N ASP A 91 6.16 -22.59 7.30
CA ASP A 91 6.26 -22.75 8.76
C ASP A 91 5.22 -23.71 9.35
N THR A 92 4.45 -24.43 8.54
CA THR A 92 3.51 -25.44 9.07
C THR A 92 4.29 -26.62 9.66
N THR A 93 4.20 -26.81 10.97
CA THR A 93 4.72 -28.01 11.64
C THR A 93 3.97 -29.25 11.15
N CYS A 94 4.71 -30.24 10.63
CA CYS A 94 4.13 -31.50 10.17
C CYS A 94 3.56 -32.30 11.33
N LYS A 95 2.24 -32.47 11.36
CA LYS A 95 1.58 -33.37 12.32
C LYS A 95 1.67 -34.81 11.81
N PRO A 96 1.73 -35.81 12.70
CA PRO A 96 1.64 -37.22 12.30
C PRO A 96 0.41 -37.48 11.41
N GLY A 97 0.57 -38.21 10.31
CA GLY A 97 -0.50 -38.50 9.35
C GLY A 97 -0.72 -37.42 8.29
N SER A 98 0.00 -36.30 8.35
CA SER A 98 -0.07 -35.22 7.35
C SER A 98 0.66 -35.56 6.05
N GLU A 99 1.27 -36.74 5.94
CA GLU A 99 1.94 -37.22 4.72
C GLU A 99 0.94 -37.68 3.65
N VAL A 100 -0.27 -38.04 4.07
CA VAL A 100 -1.33 -38.51 3.17
C VAL A 100 -2.12 -37.31 2.66
N ARG A 101 -2.20 -37.15 1.34
CA ARG A 101 -3.14 -36.18 0.74
C ARG A 101 -4.54 -36.73 0.84
N SER A 102 -5.42 -36.02 1.52
CA SER A 102 -6.83 -36.35 1.51
C SER A 102 -7.43 -36.07 0.13
N SER A 103 -8.38 -36.89 -0.32
CA SER A 103 -9.15 -36.64 -1.54
C SER A 103 -10.16 -35.50 -1.39
N LYS A 104 -10.35 -34.99 -0.17
CA LYS A 104 -11.23 -33.86 0.17
C LYS A 104 -10.40 -32.58 0.26
N SER A 105 -10.19 -31.97 -0.90
CA SER A 105 -9.66 -30.63 -1.18
C SER A 105 -8.90 -29.86 -0.07
N GLY A 106 -7.66 -29.50 -0.38
CA GLY A 106 -6.99 -28.33 0.22
C GLY A 106 -5.81 -28.60 1.16
N ASP A 107 -5.35 -29.84 1.28
CA ASP A 107 -4.27 -30.20 2.20
C ASP A 107 -2.87 -30.11 1.59
N TYR A 108 -2.69 -29.78 0.30
CA TYR A 108 -1.36 -29.75 -0.32
C TYR A 108 -0.44 -28.74 0.38
N ASN A 109 0.63 -29.26 1.00
CA ASN A 109 1.60 -28.49 1.78
C ASN A 109 2.95 -29.23 1.82
N ARG A 110 3.91 -28.66 2.57
CA ARG A 110 5.26 -29.22 2.73
C ARG A 110 5.29 -30.68 3.20
N CYS A 111 4.37 -31.05 4.09
CA CYS A 111 4.37 -32.33 4.80
C CYS A 111 3.89 -33.51 3.94
N ASN A 112 3.15 -33.25 2.86
CA ASN A 112 2.68 -34.27 1.91
C ASN A 112 3.24 -34.11 0.49
N SER A 113 4.28 -33.30 0.31
CA SER A 113 5.01 -33.27 -0.95
C SER A 113 5.96 -34.45 -1.05
N ARG A 114 5.95 -35.13 -2.20
CA ARG A 114 6.87 -36.24 -2.51
C ARG A 114 8.31 -35.78 -2.74
N LEU A 115 8.52 -34.46 -2.85
CA LEU A 115 9.84 -33.84 -2.99
C LEU A 115 10.55 -33.70 -1.65
N PHE A 116 9.85 -33.94 -0.53
CA PHE A 116 10.44 -33.94 0.80
C PHE A 116 10.73 -35.37 1.25
N VAL A 117 11.85 -35.58 1.94
CA VAL A 117 12.25 -36.85 2.52
C VAL A 117 12.36 -36.72 4.04
N ASN A 118 12.27 -37.84 4.75
CA ASN A 118 12.50 -37.87 6.20
C ASN A 118 13.99 -38.06 6.47
N GLU A 119 14.58 -37.13 7.20
CA GLU A 119 15.98 -37.15 7.63
C GLU A 119 16.04 -36.70 9.10
N ASP A 120 16.57 -37.55 9.98
CA ASP A 120 16.65 -37.31 11.43
C ASP A 120 15.33 -36.84 12.08
N GLY A 121 14.21 -37.42 11.65
CA GLY A 121 12.86 -37.06 12.14
C GLY A 121 12.30 -35.75 11.59
N ASN A 122 13.01 -35.09 10.66
CA ASN A 122 12.56 -33.86 10.00
C ASN A 122 12.22 -34.12 8.52
N ARG A 123 11.20 -33.42 8.00
CA ARG A 123 10.92 -33.40 6.55
C ARG A 123 11.74 -32.32 5.86
N ILE A 124 12.74 -32.74 5.09
CA ILE A 124 13.68 -31.87 4.36
C ILE A 124 13.43 -32.01 2.87
N LEU A 125 13.55 -30.91 2.12
CA LEU A 125 13.43 -30.93 0.67
C LEU A 125 14.63 -31.66 0.07
N ASP A 126 14.38 -32.74 -0.68
CA ASP A 126 15.42 -33.41 -1.47
C ASP A 126 15.70 -32.58 -2.74
N ARG A 127 16.66 -31.65 -2.62
CA ARG A 127 17.10 -30.76 -3.70
C ARG A 127 17.65 -31.55 -4.89
N SER A 128 18.43 -32.59 -4.61
CA SER A 128 19.04 -33.41 -5.66
C SER A 128 17.99 -34.18 -6.46
N LEU A 129 16.93 -34.69 -5.82
CA LEU A 129 15.80 -35.28 -6.51
C LEU A 129 15.07 -34.26 -7.38
N LEU A 130 14.77 -33.07 -6.84
CA LEU A 130 14.10 -32.01 -7.60
C LEU A 130 14.90 -31.60 -8.84
N GLU A 131 16.20 -31.36 -8.70
CA GLU A 131 17.07 -31.00 -9.83
C GLU A 131 17.12 -32.10 -10.89
N ARG A 132 17.23 -33.37 -10.48
CA ARG A 132 17.18 -34.51 -11.42
C ARG A 132 15.86 -34.59 -12.15
N ILE A 133 14.72 -34.42 -11.46
CA ILE A 133 13.40 -34.44 -12.09
C ILE A 133 13.31 -33.34 -13.15
N LEU A 134 13.70 -32.11 -12.81
CA LEU A 134 13.64 -30.97 -13.73
C LEU A 134 14.50 -31.19 -14.98
N ALA A 135 15.71 -31.72 -14.80
CA ALA A 135 16.61 -32.08 -15.90
C ALA A 135 16.05 -33.19 -16.80
N GLN A 136 15.35 -34.18 -16.22
CA GLN A 136 14.73 -35.27 -16.97
C GLN A 136 13.48 -34.83 -17.74
N THR A 137 12.71 -33.88 -17.20
CA THR A 137 11.41 -33.49 -17.77
C THR A 137 11.48 -32.33 -18.76
N GLY A 138 12.62 -31.65 -18.90
CA GLY A 138 12.73 -30.42 -19.69
C GLY A 138 11.83 -29.29 -19.17
N ALA A 139 11.63 -29.25 -17.85
CA ALA A 139 10.69 -28.33 -17.20
C ALA A 139 11.09 -26.87 -17.43
N VAL A 140 12.40 -26.59 -17.45
CA VAL A 140 12.95 -25.26 -17.69
C VAL A 140 12.64 -24.79 -19.10
N GLU A 141 12.79 -25.64 -20.10
CA GLU A 141 12.50 -25.34 -21.51
C GLU A 141 11.01 -25.05 -21.72
N LEU A 142 10.14 -25.85 -21.10
CA LEU A 142 8.70 -25.63 -21.12
C LEU A 142 8.32 -24.29 -20.50
N VAL A 143 8.88 -23.96 -19.33
CA VAL A 143 8.62 -22.66 -18.70
C VAL A 143 9.19 -21.50 -19.51
N ARG A 144 10.37 -21.65 -20.12
CA ARG A 144 10.95 -20.62 -20.99
C ARG A 144 10.03 -20.26 -22.16
N GLY A 145 9.30 -21.24 -22.70
CA GLY A 145 8.29 -21.00 -23.74
C GLY A 145 7.06 -20.22 -23.26
N THR A 146 6.72 -20.30 -21.97
CA THR A 146 5.54 -19.65 -21.38
C THR A 146 5.85 -18.36 -20.60
N GLU A 147 7.12 -18.10 -20.33
CA GLU A 147 7.58 -16.93 -19.60
C GLU A 147 7.01 -15.60 -20.13
N PRO A 148 6.95 -15.33 -21.45
CA PRO A 148 6.39 -14.08 -21.96
C PRO A 148 4.92 -13.86 -21.55
N LEU A 149 4.09 -14.91 -21.61
CA LEU A 149 2.68 -14.85 -21.18
C LEU A 149 2.57 -14.58 -19.68
N TRP A 150 3.46 -15.20 -18.89
CA TRP A 150 3.48 -15.04 -17.45
C TRP A 150 3.89 -13.63 -17.04
N GLN A 151 4.92 -13.06 -17.68
CA GLN A 151 5.34 -11.68 -17.48
C GLN A 151 4.23 -10.70 -17.88
N TYR A 152 3.56 -10.93 -19.01
CA TYR A 152 2.40 -10.14 -19.46
C TYR A 152 1.31 -10.13 -18.39
N ARG A 153 0.88 -11.29 -17.89
CA ARG A 153 -0.18 -11.40 -16.88
C ARG A 153 0.22 -10.78 -15.54
N ALA A 154 1.46 -10.97 -15.11
CA ALA A 154 1.97 -10.38 -13.88
C ALA A 154 2.00 -8.85 -13.95
N ASN A 155 2.44 -8.29 -15.09
CA ASN A 155 2.43 -6.86 -15.32
C ASN A 155 1.01 -6.30 -15.41
N PHE A 156 0.09 -7.04 -16.03
CA PHE A 156 -1.33 -6.67 -16.09
C PHE A 156 -1.96 -6.63 -14.69
N GLU A 157 -1.73 -7.64 -13.85
CA GLU A 157 -2.24 -7.66 -12.47
C GLU A 157 -1.74 -6.45 -11.66
N GLY A 158 -0.50 -6.02 -11.88
CA GLY A 158 0.05 -4.79 -11.27
C GLY A 158 -0.69 -3.51 -11.66
N ILE A 159 -1.30 -3.45 -12.85
CA ILE A 159 -2.02 -2.27 -13.36
C ILE A 159 -3.54 -2.46 -13.41
N ARG A 160 -4.07 -3.64 -13.07
CA ARG A 160 -5.48 -3.98 -13.30
C ARG A 160 -6.44 -3.01 -12.62
N ASN A 161 -6.09 -2.54 -11.42
CA ASN A 161 -6.95 -1.64 -10.63
C ASN A 161 -6.32 -0.25 -10.42
N THR A 162 -5.24 0.08 -11.13
CA THR A 162 -4.59 1.40 -10.99
C THR A 162 -5.31 2.46 -11.82
N THR A 163 -5.24 3.71 -11.35
CA THR A 163 -5.62 4.92 -12.10
C THR A 163 -4.41 5.70 -12.62
N ASN A 164 -3.19 5.17 -12.41
CA ASN A 164 -1.97 5.80 -12.88
C ASN A 164 -1.85 5.67 -14.41
N GLU A 165 -2.08 6.79 -15.11
CA GLU A 165 -2.00 6.89 -16.57
C GLU A 165 -0.66 6.43 -17.15
N VAL A 166 0.45 6.77 -16.49
CA VAL A 166 1.81 6.43 -16.95
C VAL A 166 2.02 4.92 -16.93
N ALA A 167 1.57 4.24 -15.87
CA ALA A 167 1.70 2.79 -15.74
C ALA A 167 0.84 2.05 -16.79
N ILE A 168 -0.38 2.55 -17.05
CA ILE A 168 -1.28 1.97 -18.06
C ILE A 168 -0.71 2.17 -19.47
N LYS A 169 -0.21 3.39 -19.79
CA LYS A 169 0.45 3.69 -21.07
C LYS A 169 1.65 2.79 -21.30
N ALA A 170 2.55 2.69 -20.31
CA ALA A 170 3.73 1.84 -20.41
C ALA A 170 3.38 0.36 -20.67
N PHE A 171 2.32 -0.17 -20.04
CA PHE A 171 1.85 -1.53 -20.32
C PHE A 171 1.34 -1.68 -21.76
N ILE A 172 0.50 -0.75 -22.22
CA ILE A 172 -0.03 -0.76 -23.60
C ILE A 172 1.11 -0.71 -24.62
N ASP A 173 2.08 0.18 -24.41
CA ASP A 173 3.22 0.35 -25.34
C ASP A 173 4.07 -0.94 -25.38
N THR A 174 4.38 -1.50 -24.20
CA THR A 174 5.18 -2.72 -24.05
C THR A 174 4.55 -3.93 -24.75
N TYR A 175 3.23 -4.07 -24.65
CA TYR A 175 2.51 -5.26 -25.11
C TYR A 175 1.66 -5.05 -26.36
N SER A 176 1.79 -3.90 -27.03
CA SER A 176 1.03 -3.53 -28.23
C SER A 176 0.95 -4.63 -29.31
N ASN A 177 2.02 -5.41 -29.47
CA ASN A 177 2.11 -6.52 -30.45
C ASN A 177 1.93 -7.92 -29.82
N TYR A 178 1.63 -8.01 -28.53
CA TYR A 178 1.49 -9.26 -27.77
C TYR A 178 0.35 -9.12 -26.74
N ASP A 179 -0.90 -9.30 -27.19
CA ASP A 179 -2.11 -9.17 -26.38
C ASP A 179 -2.92 -10.47 -26.30
N PRO A 180 -2.37 -11.53 -25.67
CA PRO A 180 -2.99 -12.86 -25.64
C PRO A 180 -4.33 -12.90 -24.88
N ASP A 181 -4.53 -12.01 -23.89
CA ASP A 181 -5.77 -11.93 -23.11
C ASP A 181 -6.70 -10.77 -23.57
N HIS A 182 -6.38 -10.12 -24.71
CA HIS A 182 -7.19 -9.06 -25.33
C HIS A 182 -7.52 -7.86 -24.43
N VAL A 183 -6.60 -7.47 -23.54
CA VAL A 183 -6.83 -6.41 -22.54
C VAL A 183 -6.44 -5.02 -23.01
N ILE A 184 -5.71 -4.88 -24.13
CA ILE A 184 -5.19 -3.57 -24.58
C ILE A 184 -6.31 -2.61 -24.96
N LYS A 185 -7.29 -3.06 -25.76
CA LYS A 185 -8.43 -2.21 -26.14
C LYS A 185 -9.24 -1.71 -24.93
N PRO A 186 -9.63 -2.59 -23.97
CA PRO A 186 -10.22 -2.13 -22.71
C PRO A 186 -9.37 -1.12 -21.94
N LEU A 187 -8.05 -1.33 -21.87
CA LEU A 187 -7.14 -0.41 -21.17
C LEU A 187 -7.04 0.95 -21.87
N GLN A 188 -7.04 0.99 -23.20
CA GLN A 188 -7.06 2.24 -23.98
C GLN A 188 -8.35 3.03 -23.71
N ALA A 189 -9.51 2.38 -23.72
CA ALA A 189 -10.78 3.04 -23.39
C ALA A 189 -10.77 3.61 -21.97
N ARG A 190 -10.29 2.80 -21.01
CA ARG A 190 -10.15 3.24 -19.62
C ARG A 190 -9.21 4.43 -19.48
N LEU A 191 -8.10 4.43 -20.21
CA LEU A 191 -7.14 5.53 -20.20
C LEU A 191 -7.78 6.84 -20.67
N THR A 192 -8.54 6.80 -21.77
CA THR A 192 -9.30 7.97 -22.26
C THR A 192 -10.29 8.50 -21.21
N ASP A 193 -10.97 7.62 -20.49
CA ASP A 193 -11.89 8.04 -19.42
C ASP A 193 -11.17 8.65 -18.22
N ILE A 194 -10.02 8.09 -17.83
CA ILE A 194 -9.17 8.66 -16.76
C ILE A 194 -8.71 10.07 -17.15
N GLU A 195 -8.20 10.24 -18.37
CA GLU A 195 -7.74 11.53 -18.89
C GLU A 195 -8.88 12.55 -18.93
N ARG A 196 -10.08 12.14 -19.39
CA ARG A 196 -11.28 12.99 -19.39
C ARG A 196 -11.66 13.43 -17.98
N GLN A 197 -11.67 12.52 -17.01
CA GLN A 197 -11.97 12.84 -15.61
C GLN A 197 -10.91 13.75 -14.98
N ALA A 198 -9.64 13.56 -15.32
CA ALA A 198 -8.56 14.43 -14.87
C ALA A 198 -8.74 15.85 -15.42
N MET A 199 -9.07 15.99 -16.70
CA MET A 199 -9.35 17.28 -17.33
C MET A 199 -10.58 17.97 -16.71
N GLN A 200 -11.68 17.25 -16.50
CA GLN A 200 -12.88 17.81 -15.86
C GLN A 200 -12.58 18.32 -14.45
N ARG A 201 -11.80 17.58 -13.66
CA ARG A 201 -11.38 18.02 -12.31
C ARG A 201 -10.52 19.27 -12.35
N ARG A 202 -9.59 19.37 -13.31
CA ARG A 202 -8.75 20.57 -13.50
C ARG A 202 -9.60 21.78 -13.89
N ASN A 203 -10.53 21.61 -14.82
CA ASN A 203 -11.42 22.69 -15.26
C ASN A 203 -12.32 23.17 -14.11
N TYR A 204 -12.88 22.24 -13.33
CA TYR A 204 -13.68 22.58 -12.15
C TYR A 204 -12.85 23.33 -11.10
N ALA A 205 -11.63 22.85 -10.80
CA ALA A 205 -10.73 23.53 -9.87
C ALA A 205 -10.35 24.94 -10.34
N ALA A 206 -10.07 25.12 -11.64
CA ALA A 206 -9.77 26.42 -12.22
C ALA A 206 -10.96 27.37 -12.12
N GLN A 207 -12.17 26.91 -12.48
CA GLN A 207 -13.40 27.71 -12.36
C GLN A 207 -13.69 28.10 -10.91
N GLU A 208 -13.50 27.18 -9.96
CA GLU A 208 -13.69 27.50 -8.54
C GLU A 208 -12.65 28.51 -8.05
N GLN A 209 -11.39 28.39 -8.49
CA GLN A 209 -10.34 29.33 -8.15
C GLN A 209 -10.62 30.73 -8.73
N GLU A 210 -11.07 30.82 -9.98
CA GLU A 210 -11.52 32.09 -10.59
C GLU A 210 -12.72 32.68 -9.84
N ARG A 211 -13.67 31.85 -9.41
CA ARG A 211 -14.84 32.29 -8.63
C ARG A 211 -14.42 32.84 -7.27
N ILE A 212 -13.50 32.17 -6.58
CA ILE A 212 -12.94 32.62 -5.30
C ILE A 212 -12.17 33.93 -5.50
N ALA A 213 -11.29 34.01 -6.49
CA ALA A 213 -10.53 35.21 -6.81
C ALA A 213 -11.45 36.40 -7.14
N SER A 214 -12.46 36.19 -8.00
CA SER A 214 -13.42 37.24 -8.36
C SER A 214 -14.24 37.72 -7.15
N ARG A 215 -14.65 36.81 -6.26
CA ARG A 215 -15.31 37.19 -5.00
C ARG A 215 -14.40 38.00 -4.09
N GLN A 216 -13.11 37.64 -4.01
CA GLN A 216 -12.12 38.40 -3.24
C GLN A 216 -11.91 39.79 -3.84
N THR A 217 -11.69 39.91 -5.16
CA THR A 217 -11.53 41.20 -5.84
C THR A 217 -12.75 42.10 -5.65
N ARG A 218 -13.97 41.60 -5.89
CA ARG A 218 -15.21 42.39 -5.68
C ARG A 218 -15.36 42.86 -4.24
N ARG A 219 -14.97 42.01 -3.28
CA ARG A 219 -15.00 42.37 -1.86
C ARG A 219 -13.99 43.46 -1.54
N GLU A 220 -12.78 43.36 -2.05
CA GLU A 220 -11.73 44.37 -1.86
C GLU A 220 -12.13 45.71 -2.51
N GLU A 221 -12.70 45.68 -3.71
CA GLU A 221 -13.25 46.87 -4.39
C GLU A 221 -14.38 47.50 -3.57
N TYR A 222 -15.33 46.69 -3.09
CA TYR A 222 -16.41 47.17 -2.24
C TYR A 222 -15.88 47.83 -0.97
N VAL A 223 -14.97 47.18 -0.25
CA VAL A 223 -14.35 47.71 0.96
C VAL A 223 -13.60 49.03 0.69
N ARG A 224 -12.88 49.15 -0.43
CA ARG A 224 -12.20 50.39 -0.83
C ARG A 224 -13.16 51.51 -1.19
N SER A 225 -14.38 51.19 -1.63
CA SER A 225 -15.39 52.17 -2.02
C SER A 225 -16.19 52.75 -0.86
N LEU A 226 -16.12 52.15 0.34
CA LEU A 226 -16.88 52.55 1.52
C LEU A 226 -16.55 53.99 1.95
N LYS A 227 -17.59 54.72 2.35
CA LYS A 227 -17.53 56.09 2.87
C LYS A 227 -18.21 56.21 4.23
N ILE A 228 -17.87 57.29 4.94
CA ILE A 228 -18.60 57.68 6.14
C ILE A 228 -20.07 57.93 5.75
N GLY A 229 -20.99 57.36 6.51
CA GLY A 229 -22.43 57.38 6.24
C GLY A 229 -22.96 56.16 5.48
N ASP A 230 -22.09 55.28 4.95
CA ASP A 230 -22.54 54.05 4.31
C ASP A 230 -23.06 53.03 5.33
N THR A 231 -24.04 52.22 4.92
CA THR A 231 -24.51 51.06 5.71
C THR A 231 -23.74 49.81 5.29
N VAL A 232 -23.20 49.08 6.25
CA VAL A 232 -22.42 47.86 6.06
C VAL A 232 -23.11 46.64 6.67
N VAL A 233 -22.87 45.47 6.09
CA VAL A 233 -23.36 44.18 6.60
C VAL A 233 -22.16 43.31 7.02
N VAL A 234 -22.20 42.78 8.23
CA VAL A 234 -21.20 41.84 8.76
C VAL A 234 -21.88 40.53 9.13
N LYS A 235 -21.38 39.42 8.57
CA LYS A 235 -21.86 38.08 8.89
C LYS A 235 -21.04 37.52 10.04
N SER A 236 -21.71 37.01 11.06
CA SER A 236 -21.06 36.22 12.12
C SER A 236 -20.57 34.87 11.59
N GLU A 237 -19.62 34.28 12.32
CA GLU A 237 -19.24 32.90 12.11
C GLU A 237 -20.48 31.99 12.24
N PRO A 238 -20.61 30.97 11.37
CA PRO A 238 -21.77 30.09 11.38
C PRO A 238 -21.81 29.32 12.71
N VAL A 239 -22.90 29.48 13.46
CA VAL A 239 -23.15 28.67 14.65
C VAL A 239 -23.81 27.37 14.20
N VAL A 240 -23.21 26.24 14.57
CA VAL A 240 -23.79 24.92 14.35
C VAL A 240 -24.85 24.68 15.42
N LYS A 241 -26.12 24.61 15.02
CA LYS A 241 -27.21 24.14 15.90
C LYS A 241 -27.70 22.80 15.41
N TYR A 242 -27.75 21.83 16.32
CA TYR A 242 -28.45 20.57 16.07
C TYR A 242 -29.95 20.83 16.18
N SER A 243 -30.70 20.51 15.11
CA SER A 243 -32.16 20.50 15.16
C SER A 243 -32.62 19.08 15.46
N GLU A 244 -33.18 18.85 16.65
CA GLU A 244 -33.75 17.55 17.01
C GLU A 244 -34.99 17.21 16.15
N GLU A 245 -35.78 18.22 15.78
CA GLU A 245 -37.01 18.06 14.98
C GLU A 245 -36.73 17.51 13.57
N VAL A 246 -35.57 17.86 12.99
CA VAL A 246 -35.20 17.47 11.61
C VAL A 246 -33.95 16.59 11.58
N ARG A 247 -33.41 16.18 12.74
CA ARG A 247 -32.16 15.40 12.92
C ARG A 247 -31.01 15.85 12.00
N THR A 248 -30.84 17.15 11.84
CA THR A 248 -29.82 17.73 10.94
C THR A 248 -29.08 18.87 11.62
N TYR A 249 -27.84 19.09 11.18
CA TYR A 249 -27.06 20.25 11.57
C TYR A 249 -27.47 21.45 10.72
N VAL A 250 -27.98 22.49 11.37
CA VAL A 250 -28.30 23.75 10.71
C VAL A 250 -27.19 24.74 11.03
N MET A 251 -26.47 25.17 10.01
CA MET A 251 -25.54 26.30 10.12
C MET A 251 -26.34 27.59 10.00
N ARG A 252 -26.31 28.43 11.04
CA ARG A 252 -26.96 29.74 11.01
C ARG A 252 -25.93 30.84 11.26
N SER A 253 -25.75 31.72 10.29
CA SER A 253 -25.02 32.97 10.46
C SER A 253 -26.02 34.09 10.75
N LEU A 254 -25.77 34.90 11.78
CA LEU A 254 -26.46 36.17 12.00
C LEU A 254 -25.83 37.26 11.12
N GLU A 255 -26.67 38.11 10.53
CA GLU A 255 -26.25 39.29 9.78
C GLU A 255 -26.43 40.54 10.63
N TYR A 256 -25.35 41.27 10.90
CA TYR A 256 -25.37 42.55 11.59
C TYR A 256 -25.28 43.69 10.59
N ARG A 257 -26.10 44.73 10.79
CA ARG A 257 -26.16 45.93 9.96
C ARG A 257 -25.73 47.12 10.79
N GLY A 258 -24.87 47.97 10.25
CA GLY A 258 -24.39 49.14 10.96
C GLY A 258 -24.02 50.30 10.04
N LEU A 259 -24.03 51.50 10.59
CA LEU A 259 -23.67 52.74 9.90
C LEU A 259 -22.18 53.05 10.14
N VAL A 260 -21.44 53.36 9.08
CA VAL A 260 -20.02 53.76 9.18
C VAL A 260 -19.92 55.20 9.67
N ILE A 261 -19.22 55.40 10.79
CA ILE A 261 -19.06 56.71 11.44
C ILE A 261 -17.65 57.29 11.23
N ASP A 262 -16.62 56.43 11.14
CA ASP A 262 -15.22 56.83 10.88
C ASP A 262 -14.46 55.70 10.17
N ILE A 263 -13.42 56.05 9.41
CA ILE A 263 -12.56 55.12 8.66
C ILE A 263 -11.10 55.43 8.93
N LYS A 264 -10.34 54.44 9.41
CA LYS A 264 -8.90 54.54 9.67
C LYS A 264 -8.16 53.37 9.04
N GLY A 265 -7.80 53.53 7.76
CA GLY A 265 -7.11 52.50 7.00
C GLY A 265 -7.93 51.21 6.93
N PRO A 266 -7.43 50.06 7.44
CA PRO A 266 -8.14 48.79 7.39
C PRO A 266 -9.27 48.63 8.43
N LEU A 267 -9.57 49.66 9.22
CA LEU A 267 -10.58 49.63 10.29
C LEU A 267 -11.75 50.58 10.01
N LEU A 268 -12.96 50.12 10.32
CA LEU A 268 -14.21 50.89 10.26
C LEU A 268 -14.77 51.06 11.67
N TYR A 269 -15.16 52.27 12.05
CA TYR A 269 -15.92 52.52 13.27
C TYR A 269 -17.40 52.50 12.94
N VAL A 270 -18.14 51.55 13.50
CA VAL A 270 -19.52 51.23 13.08
C VAL A 270 -20.48 51.37 14.26
N GLN A 271 -21.62 52.03 14.01
CA GLN A 271 -22.77 52.05 14.91
C GLN A 271 -23.79 50.99 14.47
N TRP A 272 -24.00 49.96 15.30
CA TRP A 272 -24.94 48.87 14.96
C TRP A 272 -26.40 49.30 15.02
N GLN A 273 -27.19 48.83 14.06
CA GLN A 273 -28.61 49.10 13.93
C GLN A 273 -29.50 47.95 14.43
N ASN A 274 -29.02 46.70 14.33
CA ASN A 274 -29.79 45.49 14.63
C ASN A 274 -29.12 44.57 15.68
N ARG A 275 -28.20 45.12 16.45
CA ARG A 275 -27.53 44.51 17.61
C ARG A 275 -27.73 45.45 18.81
N GLU A 276 -27.42 45.00 20.02
CA GLU A 276 -27.28 45.93 21.16
C GLU A 276 -26.53 47.20 20.71
N PRO A 277 -27.10 48.40 20.98
CA PRO A 277 -26.56 49.65 20.47
C PRO A 277 -25.19 49.91 21.09
N ARG A 278 -24.17 49.45 20.39
CA ARG A 278 -22.77 49.62 20.73
C ARG A 278 -22.03 50.07 19.48
N MET A 279 -21.04 50.91 19.67
CA MET A 279 -20.13 51.29 18.60
C MET A 279 -18.85 50.48 18.75
N GLU A 280 -18.32 49.94 17.66
CA GLU A 280 -17.09 49.16 17.71
C GLU A 280 -16.23 49.37 16.46
N TRP A 281 -14.91 49.26 16.65
CA TRP A 281 -13.98 49.15 15.54
C TRP A 281 -14.01 47.73 14.99
N ILE A 282 -14.24 47.59 13.70
CA ILE A 282 -14.19 46.31 13.00
C ILE A 282 -13.15 46.34 11.88
N PRO A 283 -12.54 45.19 11.55
CA PRO A 283 -11.78 45.07 10.31
C PRO A 283 -12.69 45.30 9.11
N ALA A 284 -12.28 46.12 8.15
CA ALA A 284 -13.03 46.33 6.92
C ALA A 284 -13.17 45.01 6.12
N SER A 285 -12.19 44.12 6.26
CA SER A 285 -12.21 42.72 5.77
C SER A 285 -13.21 41.82 6.48
N SER A 286 -14.01 42.29 7.45
CA SER A 286 -15.15 41.57 8.02
C SER A 286 -16.47 41.92 7.33
N VAL A 287 -16.50 43.01 6.56
CA VAL A 287 -17.69 43.46 5.84
C VAL A 287 -17.95 42.56 4.64
N SER A 288 -19.23 42.27 4.40
CA SER A 288 -19.74 41.58 3.23
C SER A 288 -20.34 42.59 2.26
N ALA A 289 -20.10 42.41 0.95
CA ALA A 289 -20.87 43.11 -0.06
C ALA A 289 -22.37 42.71 0.07
N PRO A 290 -23.31 43.64 -0.17
CA PRO A 290 -24.75 43.37 -0.10
C PRO A 290 -25.22 42.28 -1.05
#